data_AF-A0A5B9QKD6-F1
#
_entry.id   AF-A0A5B9QKD6-F1
#
_cell.length_a   1.000
_cell.length_b   1.000
_cell.length_c   1.000
_cell.angle_alpha   90.00
_cell.angle_beta   90.00
_cell.angle_gamma   90.00
#
_symmetry.space_group_name_H-M   'P 1'
#
loop_
_entity.id
_entity.type
_entity.pdbx_description
1 polymer ?
#
loop_
_entity_poly.entity_id
_entity_poly.type
_entity_poly.pdbx_seq_one_letter_code
_entity_poly.pdbx_strand_id
1 'polypeptide(L)'
;MSSPITITGYSTALFSTWYFIDQYGVLFDCGDGVTATLMQKARKVKHVFISHADRDHLTGLLQFQQLNGRPDLRIYYPRDSGSFPALADFAAKFDPHIAGTQWIPITPETRVAIRDDLVIHGIENRHVPTDGQQIKSLSYVVESISRKLKPELLGRPGKEIAALRRQRGDDAITDESCTTELIYSGDTPIETDGRYNDAKILIHEATFLSREELAPENTHRNKHSSLDAVIEMVAASNIGTLVLGHFSSRYSDQQIDEAIDREAQRCNLTIPIHRLYPGKPWSSKVVVRSANATQGKSPPPCSRSEQRPLLLIPSIKILPRPESCFPWIVSYIPSQIFILIKATNQVIERLRLPELALFSDRLVDTKRGIMRPRIELLFHRRLTREGGEQMKVVRHHDEVAHLIPFSIKMHQSIGHDLRQLRTFQQTATVTGIQKIFASPIELTVESDSLGVLK
;
A
#
# COMPACT_ATOMS: atom_id res chain seq x y z
N MET A 1 -8.30 31.91 2.43
CA MET A 1 -7.57 30.62 2.42
C MET A 1 -8.58 29.51 2.17
N SER A 2 -8.23 28.52 1.36
CA SER A 2 -9.02 27.30 1.18
C SER A 2 -9.12 26.52 2.49
N SER A 3 -10.24 25.84 2.72
CA SER A 3 -10.39 24.93 3.87
C SER A 3 -9.31 23.84 3.82
N PRO A 4 -8.69 23.46 4.96
CA PRO A 4 -7.68 22.41 4.98
C PRO A 4 -8.30 21.06 4.60
N ILE A 5 -7.57 20.26 3.84
CA ILE A 5 -7.95 18.88 3.55
C ILE A 5 -7.34 17.93 4.58
N THR A 6 -8.04 16.86 4.91
CA THR A 6 -7.54 15.82 5.80
C THR A 6 -6.98 14.70 4.94
N ILE A 7 -5.69 14.45 5.08
CA ILE A 7 -5.01 13.31 4.45
C ILE A 7 -4.70 12.31 5.56
N THR A 8 -5.12 11.06 5.38
CA THR A 8 -4.67 9.91 6.18
C THR A 8 -3.97 8.94 5.25
N GLY A 9 -2.80 8.46 5.60
CA GLY A 9 -2.06 7.53 4.75
C GLY A 9 -1.12 6.64 5.54
N TYR A 10 -0.60 5.65 4.85
CA TYR A 10 0.55 4.85 5.25
C TYR A 10 1.38 4.66 3.98
N SER A 11 2.69 4.81 4.06
CA SER A 11 3.55 4.58 2.91
C SER A 11 4.93 4.11 3.34
N THR A 12 5.34 2.96 2.83
CA THR A 12 6.64 2.33 3.07
C THR A 12 6.97 1.47 1.86
N ALA A 13 8.04 1.82 1.15
CA ALA A 13 8.38 1.17 -0.12
C ALA A 13 8.53 -0.34 0.03
N LEU A 14 7.97 -1.10 -0.91
CA LEU A 14 7.92 -2.57 -0.96
C LEU A 14 6.99 -3.24 0.07
N PHE A 15 6.32 -2.48 0.94
CA PHE A 15 5.45 -3.03 2.00
C PHE A 15 3.98 -2.63 1.87
N SER A 16 3.67 -1.34 1.90
CA SER A 16 2.31 -0.82 1.71
C SER A 16 2.32 0.68 1.46
N THR A 17 1.53 1.13 0.49
CA THR A 17 1.28 2.54 0.19
C THR A 17 -0.19 2.79 -0.10
N TRP A 18 -0.76 3.82 0.55
CA TRP A 18 -2.08 4.36 0.26
C TRP A 18 -2.29 5.74 0.92
N TYR A 19 -3.12 6.58 0.29
CA TYR A 19 -3.48 7.93 0.76
C TYR A 19 -4.98 8.18 0.62
N PHE A 20 -5.68 8.35 1.74
CA PHE A 20 -7.09 8.71 1.78
C PHE A 20 -7.29 10.22 1.97
N ILE A 21 -8.05 10.84 1.05
CA ILE A 21 -8.42 12.26 1.06
C ILE A 21 -9.91 12.38 1.48
N ASP A 22 -10.16 12.68 2.77
CA ASP A 22 -11.51 12.67 3.36
C ASP A 22 -12.53 13.50 2.59
N GLN A 23 -12.16 14.74 2.22
CA GLN A 23 -13.05 15.74 1.62
C GLN A 23 -13.45 15.38 0.18
N TYR A 24 -12.68 14.53 -0.49
CA TYR A 24 -12.96 14.07 -1.85
C TYR A 24 -13.59 12.68 -1.88
N GLY A 25 -13.47 11.90 -0.79
CA GLY A 25 -13.89 10.50 -0.77
C GLY A 25 -13.02 9.62 -1.67
N VAL A 26 -11.76 10.03 -1.87
CA VAL A 26 -10.79 9.43 -2.79
C VAL A 26 -9.71 8.71 -2.00
N LEU A 27 -9.42 7.48 -2.39
CA LEU A 27 -8.29 6.70 -1.92
C LEU A 27 -7.31 6.53 -3.09
N PHE A 28 -6.09 6.99 -2.95
CA PHE A 28 -5.00 6.71 -3.90
C PHE A 28 -4.20 5.52 -3.38
N ASP A 29 -4.06 4.49 -4.21
CA ASP A 29 -3.52 3.18 -3.87
C ASP A 29 -4.19 2.50 -2.66
N CYS A 30 -3.95 1.20 -2.51
CA CYS A 30 -4.65 0.34 -1.57
C CYS A 30 -3.73 -0.80 -1.12
N GLY A 31 -2.55 -0.43 -0.60
CA GLY A 31 -1.66 -1.35 0.10
C GLY A 31 -2.27 -1.99 1.35
N ASP A 32 -1.58 -3.00 1.89
CA ASP A 32 -2.02 -3.71 3.09
C ASP A 32 -2.15 -2.77 4.33
N GLY A 33 -2.97 -3.17 5.30
CA GLY A 33 -3.23 -2.42 6.52
C GLY A 33 -4.16 -1.20 6.36
N VAL A 34 -4.58 -0.86 5.14
CA VAL A 34 -5.53 0.25 4.86
C VAL A 34 -6.85 0.10 5.62
N THR A 35 -7.41 -1.11 5.67
CA THR A 35 -8.66 -1.41 6.37
C THR A 35 -8.50 -1.38 7.88
N ALA A 36 -7.40 -1.93 8.40
CA ALA A 36 -7.09 -1.92 9.84
C ALA A 36 -6.78 -0.51 10.36
N THR A 37 -6.23 0.36 9.52
CA THR A 37 -5.91 1.76 9.88
C THR A 37 -7.12 2.68 9.78
N LEU A 38 -7.91 2.56 8.70
CA LEU A 38 -9.10 3.41 8.51
C LEU A 38 -10.31 2.92 9.30
N MET A 39 -10.44 1.62 9.57
CA MET A 39 -11.62 1.02 10.22
C MET A 39 -12.92 1.51 9.55
N GLN A 40 -13.91 1.99 10.32
CA GLN A 40 -15.17 2.50 9.76
C GLN A 40 -15.00 3.75 8.87
N LYS A 41 -13.86 4.46 8.95
CA LYS A 41 -13.55 5.61 8.08
C LYS A 41 -13.44 5.18 6.60
N ALA A 42 -13.06 3.93 6.33
CA ALA A 42 -12.97 3.37 4.97
C ALA A 42 -14.29 3.49 4.19
N ARG A 43 -15.45 3.45 4.87
CA ARG A 43 -16.77 3.62 4.25
C ARG A 43 -16.99 4.98 3.58
N LYS A 44 -16.17 5.99 3.90
CA LYS A 44 -16.21 7.31 3.22
C LYS A 44 -15.62 7.27 1.80
N VAL A 45 -14.79 6.27 1.49
CA VAL A 45 -14.17 6.09 0.18
C VAL A 45 -15.25 5.70 -0.84
N LYS A 46 -15.34 6.47 -1.93
CA LYS A 46 -16.21 6.20 -3.10
C LYS A 46 -15.40 5.87 -4.35
N HIS A 47 -14.20 6.41 -4.46
CA HIS A 47 -13.32 6.22 -5.59
C HIS A 47 -11.94 5.76 -5.09
N VAL A 48 -11.45 4.65 -5.62
CA VAL A 48 -10.10 4.14 -5.39
C VAL A 48 -9.33 4.26 -6.71
N PHE A 49 -8.22 4.99 -6.73
CA PHE A 49 -7.37 5.15 -7.92
C PHE A 49 -6.03 4.46 -7.65
N ILE A 50 -5.77 3.36 -8.33
CA ILE A 50 -4.53 2.59 -8.18
C ILE A 50 -3.52 3.05 -9.22
N SER A 51 -2.34 3.50 -8.79
CA SER A 51 -1.29 4.03 -9.66
C SER A 51 -0.69 2.97 -10.55
N HIS A 52 -0.37 1.78 -10.03
CA HIS A 52 0.28 0.69 -10.78
C HIS A 52 0.07 -0.68 -10.10
N ALA A 53 0.60 -1.75 -10.71
CA ALA A 53 0.26 -3.13 -10.37
C ALA A 53 1.17 -3.82 -9.34
N ASP A 54 1.98 -3.09 -8.57
CA ASP A 54 2.86 -3.67 -7.55
C ASP A 54 2.10 -3.94 -6.24
N ARG A 55 2.61 -4.90 -5.47
CA ARG A 55 1.84 -5.58 -4.41
C ARG A 55 1.51 -4.64 -3.25
N ASP A 56 2.46 -3.82 -2.87
CA ASP A 56 2.34 -2.78 -1.85
C ASP A 56 1.37 -1.65 -2.23
N HIS A 57 0.95 -1.55 -3.49
CA HIS A 57 -0.05 -0.57 -3.93
C HIS A 57 -1.47 -1.16 -4.09
N LEU A 58 -1.63 -2.49 -4.06
CA LEU A 58 -2.94 -3.13 -4.34
C LEU A 58 -3.37 -4.28 -3.41
N THR A 59 -2.49 -4.81 -2.56
CA THR A 59 -2.81 -6.04 -1.77
C THR A 59 -3.93 -5.85 -0.75
N GLY A 60 -4.14 -4.63 -0.27
CA GLY A 60 -5.26 -4.27 0.60
C GLY A 60 -6.62 -4.31 -0.10
N LEU A 61 -6.69 -4.31 -1.45
CA LEU A 61 -7.94 -4.28 -2.21
C LEU A 61 -8.89 -5.43 -1.86
N LEU A 62 -8.39 -6.63 -1.62
CA LEU A 62 -9.22 -7.79 -1.32
C LEU A 62 -9.99 -7.57 0.00
N GLN A 63 -9.28 -7.28 1.09
CA GLN A 63 -9.91 -7.00 2.38
C GLN A 63 -10.74 -5.71 2.35
N PHE A 64 -10.32 -4.71 1.57
CA PHE A 64 -11.01 -3.43 1.43
C PHE A 64 -12.35 -3.59 0.70
N GLN A 65 -12.37 -4.28 -0.44
CA GLN A 65 -13.60 -4.63 -1.16
C GLN A 65 -14.49 -5.50 -0.28
N GLN A 66 -13.93 -6.46 0.46
CA GLN A 66 -14.71 -7.34 1.33
C GLN A 66 -15.55 -6.57 2.38
N LEU A 67 -15.01 -5.46 2.91
CA LEU A 67 -15.66 -4.69 3.97
C LEU A 67 -16.48 -3.49 3.46
N ASN A 68 -16.17 -2.98 2.26
CA ASN A 68 -16.69 -1.70 1.76
C ASN A 68 -17.37 -1.77 0.38
N GLY A 69 -17.35 -2.92 -0.29
CA GLY A 69 -17.88 -3.13 -1.64
C GLY A 69 -19.39 -2.93 -1.74
N ARG A 70 -19.82 -2.20 -2.79
CA ARG A 70 -21.19 -1.69 -2.98
C ARG A 70 -21.33 -0.98 -4.34
N PRO A 71 -22.56 -0.73 -4.84
CA PRO A 71 -22.80 -0.14 -6.16
C PRO A 71 -22.20 1.25 -6.43
N ASP A 72 -21.92 2.07 -5.41
CA ASP A 72 -21.28 3.38 -5.58
C ASP A 72 -19.74 3.36 -5.48
N LEU A 73 -19.14 2.23 -5.10
CA LEU A 73 -17.68 2.08 -5.02
C LEU A 73 -17.09 1.80 -6.41
N ARG A 74 -16.09 2.61 -6.78
CA ARG A 74 -15.39 2.51 -8.07
C ARG A 74 -13.89 2.36 -7.85
N ILE A 75 -13.28 1.38 -8.50
CA ILE A 75 -11.85 1.10 -8.47
C ILE A 75 -11.31 1.35 -9.88
N TYR A 76 -10.47 2.36 -10.02
CA TYR A 76 -9.83 2.77 -11.26
C TYR A 76 -8.38 2.29 -11.29
N TYR A 77 -7.92 1.81 -12.44
CA TYR A 77 -6.59 1.24 -12.60
C TYR A 77 -6.02 1.45 -14.02
N PRO A 78 -4.70 1.38 -14.23
CA PRO A 78 -4.10 1.56 -15.55
C PRO A 78 -4.58 0.47 -16.52
N ARG A 79 -5.12 0.87 -17.67
CA ARG A 79 -5.85 0.01 -18.62
C ARG A 79 -5.15 -1.33 -18.91
N ASP A 80 -3.84 -1.31 -19.10
CA ASP A 80 -3.08 -2.46 -19.61
C ASP A 80 -2.43 -3.31 -18.50
N SER A 81 -2.83 -3.08 -17.25
CA SER A 81 -2.44 -3.87 -16.08
C SER A 81 -3.40 -5.04 -15.84
N GLY A 82 -3.12 -6.17 -16.51
CA GLY A 82 -3.93 -7.40 -16.45
C GLY A 82 -4.14 -8.02 -15.05
N SER A 83 -3.38 -7.59 -14.04
CA SER A 83 -3.59 -7.97 -12.64
C SER A 83 -4.97 -7.58 -12.10
N PHE A 84 -5.52 -6.43 -12.51
CA PHE A 84 -6.77 -5.92 -11.94
C PHE A 84 -8.03 -6.66 -12.44
N PRO A 85 -8.19 -6.99 -13.74
CA PRO A 85 -9.22 -7.93 -14.18
C PRO A 85 -9.14 -9.27 -13.45
N ALA A 86 -7.94 -9.83 -13.27
CA ALA A 86 -7.76 -11.10 -12.55
C ALA A 86 -8.15 -11.02 -11.06
N LEU A 87 -7.84 -9.89 -10.39
CA LEU A 87 -8.26 -9.62 -9.01
C LEU A 87 -9.77 -9.39 -8.89
N ALA A 88 -10.39 -8.69 -9.83
CA ALA A 88 -11.83 -8.48 -9.89
C ALA A 88 -12.57 -9.82 -10.04
N ASP A 89 -12.11 -10.66 -10.97
CA ASP A 89 -12.61 -12.01 -11.21
C ASP A 89 -12.46 -12.92 -9.99
N PHE A 90 -11.32 -12.82 -9.28
CA PHE A 90 -11.06 -13.55 -8.05
C PHE A 90 -12.01 -13.09 -6.94
N ALA A 91 -12.09 -11.78 -6.67
CA ALA A 91 -12.92 -11.21 -5.62
C ALA A 91 -14.41 -11.50 -5.84
N ALA A 92 -14.90 -11.44 -7.08
CA ALA A 92 -16.29 -11.78 -7.41
C ALA A 92 -16.63 -13.27 -7.15
N LYS A 93 -15.65 -14.17 -7.27
CA LYS A 93 -15.79 -15.61 -6.95
C LYS A 93 -15.59 -15.90 -5.47
N PHE A 94 -14.75 -15.13 -4.79
CA PHE A 94 -14.40 -15.31 -3.37
C PHE A 94 -15.47 -14.73 -2.44
N ASP A 95 -15.98 -13.53 -2.75
CA ASP A 95 -17.01 -12.83 -1.97
C ASP A 95 -18.28 -12.58 -2.83
N PRO A 96 -19.02 -13.61 -3.25
CA PRO A 96 -20.16 -13.47 -4.18
C PRO A 96 -21.33 -12.64 -3.62
N HIS A 97 -21.36 -12.38 -2.32
CA HIS A 97 -22.33 -11.50 -1.67
C HIS A 97 -22.06 -10.01 -1.89
N ILE A 98 -20.88 -9.65 -2.40
CA ILE A 98 -20.40 -8.27 -2.53
C ILE A 98 -20.56 -7.80 -3.97
N ALA A 99 -21.81 -7.50 -4.31
CA ALA A 99 -22.19 -7.03 -5.63
C ALA A 99 -22.05 -5.50 -5.78
N GLY A 100 -21.70 -5.07 -6.99
CA GLY A 100 -21.84 -3.68 -7.44
C GLY A 100 -20.56 -2.85 -7.50
N THR A 101 -19.44 -3.27 -6.88
CA THR A 101 -18.15 -2.58 -7.03
C THR A 101 -17.73 -2.57 -8.50
N GLN A 102 -17.48 -1.38 -9.06
CA GLN A 102 -17.10 -1.23 -10.47
C GLN A 102 -15.58 -1.16 -10.61
N TRP A 103 -15.01 -2.07 -11.40
CA TRP A 103 -13.59 -2.08 -11.76
C TRP A 103 -13.43 -1.45 -13.14
N ILE A 104 -12.78 -0.30 -13.22
CA ILE A 104 -12.79 0.59 -14.39
C ILE A 104 -11.34 0.79 -14.90
N PRO A 105 -10.96 0.23 -16.06
CA PRO A 105 -9.67 0.53 -16.68
C PRO A 105 -9.67 1.99 -17.18
N ILE A 106 -8.57 2.70 -16.95
CA ILE A 106 -8.41 4.11 -17.35
C ILE A 106 -7.07 4.39 -18.05
N THR A 107 -7.09 5.46 -18.84
CA THR A 107 -5.95 5.98 -19.62
C THR A 107 -5.73 7.47 -19.28
N PRO A 108 -4.63 8.11 -19.73
CA PRO A 108 -4.43 9.55 -19.51
C PRO A 108 -5.54 10.44 -20.07
N GLU A 109 -6.21 10.01 -21.14
CA GLU A 109 -7.37 10.73 -21.74
C GLU A 109 -8.65 10.59 -20.90
N THR A 110 -8.70 9.66 -19.94
CA THR A 110 -9.90 9.41 -19.13
C THR A 110 -10.04 10.45 -18.04
N ARG A 111 -11.06 11.31 -18.17
CA ARG A 111 -11.46 12.28 -17.14
C ARG A 111 -12.66 11.74 -16.34
N VAL A 112 -12.46 11.55 -15.04
CA VAL A 112 -13.45 11.01 -14.10
C VAL A 112 -14.02 12.14 -13.23
N ALA A 113 -15.27 12.51 -13.46
CA ALA A 113 -16.00 13.37 -12.53
C ALA A 113 -16.32 12.59 -11.25
N ILE A 114 -15.75 13.03 -10.13
CA ILE A 114 -16.03 12.46 -8.79
C ILE A 114 -17.05 13.31 -8.02
N ARG A 115 -17.22 14.58 -8.43
CA ARG A 115 -18.29 15.51 -8.05
C ARG A 115 -18.54 16.47 -9.21
N ASP A 116 -19.62 17.25 -9.15
CA ASP A 116 -19.95 18.27 -10.16
C ASP A 116 -18.86 19.34 -10.33
N ASP A 117 -18.08 19.59 -9.27
CA ASP A 117 -17.00 20.59 -9.18
C ASP A 117 -15.58 19.99 -9.24
N LEU A 118 -15.44 18.66 -9.36
CA LEU A 118 -14.16 17.98 -9.10
C LEU A 118 -13.95 16.77 -10.02
N VAL A 119 -12.87 16.82 -10.79
CA VAL A 119 -12.47 15.80 -11.77
C VAL A 119 -11.10 15.25 -11.44
N ILE A 120 -10.91 13.95 -11.65
CA ILE A 120 -9.61 13.27 -11.61
C ILE A 120 -9.26 12.74 -13.00
N HIS A 121 -8.01 12.90 -13.42
CA HIS A 121 -7.47 12.27 -14.62
C HIS A 121 -6.08 11.70 -14.37
N GLY A 122 -5.67 10.75 -15.21
CA GLY A 122 -4.36 10.11 -15.13
C GLY A 122 -3.30 10.87 -15.95
N ILE A 123 -2.04 10.72 -15.57
CA ILE A 123 -0.86 11.02 -16.41
C ILE A 123 0.04 9.79 -16.38
N GLU A 124 0.52 9.32 -17.52
CA GLU A 124 1.45 8.17 -17.55
C GLU A 124 2.74 8.50 -16.80
N ASN A 125 3.01 7.76 -15.72
CA ASN A 125 4.27 7.83 -15.00
C ASN A 125 5.16 6.67 -15.45
N ARG A 126 6.47 6.91 -15.59
CA ARG A 126 7.38 5.95 -16.26
C ARG A 126 7.97 4.93 -15.28
N HIS A 127 7.18 4.54 -14.28
CA HIS A 127 7.58 3.63 -13.21
C HIS A 127 7.70 2.19 -13.71
N VAL A 128 6.64 1.64 -14.30
CA VAL A 128 6.70 0.34 -15.00
C VAL A 128 7.27 0.57 -16.40
N PRO A 129 8.42 -0.02 -16.77
CA PRO A 129 8.95 0.12 -18.12
C PRO A 129 8.03 -0.53 -19.16
N THR A 130 7.64 0.24 -20.18
CA THR A 130 6.83 -0.24 -21.32
C THR A 130 7.48 0.11 -22.66
N ASP A 131 6.92 -0.41 -23.74
CA ASP A 131 7.25 -0.10 -25.14
C ASP A 131 6.62 1.23 -25.62
N GLY A 132 6.00 2.00 -24.72
CA GLY A 132 5.24 3.22 -25.05
C GLY A 132 3.86 2.97 -25.67
N GLN A 133 3.41 1.72 -25.76
CA GLN A 133 2.04 1.38 -26.22
C GLN A 133 1.11 1.00 -25.06
N GLN A 134 1.69 0.64 -23.90
CA GLN A 134 0.97 0.09 -22.75
C GLN A 134 0.92 1.08 -21.58
N ILE A 135 -0.28 1.35 -21.08
CA ILE A 135 -0.53 2.18 -19.90
C ILE A 135 -0.60 1.27 -18.67
N LYS A 136 0.52 1.13 -17.98
CA LYS A 136 0.68 0.25 -16.79
C LYS A 136 0.88 0.98 -15.47
N SER A 137 1.27 2.25 -15.51
CA SER A 137 1.49 3.07 -14.32
C SER A 137 1.08 4.54 -14.54
N LEU A 138 0.41 5.14 -13.56
CA LEU A 138 -0.26 6.43 -13.64
C LEU A 138 -0.04 7.28 -12.37
N SER A 139 0.33 8.54 -12.57
CA SER A 139 0.05 9.63 -11.62
C SER A 139 -1.41 10.08 -11.75
N TYR A 140 -1.94 10.74 -10.72
CA TYR A 140 -3.30 11.27 -10.72
C TYR A 140 -3.35 12.76 -10.38
N VAL A 141 -4.10 13.52 -11.19
CA VAL A 141 -4.33 14.95 -11.02
C VAL A 141 -5.78 15.19 -10.64
N VAL A 142 -6.01 15.87 -9.52
CA VAL A 142 -7.31 16.31 -9.03
C VAL A 142 -7.49 17.79 -9.37
N GLU A 143 -8.45 18.09 -10.23
CA GLU A 143 -8.78 19.45 -10.66
C GLU A 143 -10.16 19.86 -10.14
N SER A 144 -10.25 21.05 -9.53
CA SER A 144 -11.53 21.72 -9.34
C SER A 144 -11.93 22.46 -10.62
N ILE A 145 -13.21 22.41 -10.96
CA ILE A 145 -13.79 23.13 -12.11
C ILE A 145 -14.64 24.29 -11.58
N SER A 146 -14.28 25.52 -11.94
CA SER A 146 -15.10 26.69 -11.64
C SER A 146 -15.62 27.32 -12.93
N ARG A 147 -16.95 27.46 -13.03
CA ARG A 147 -17.62 28.17 -14.12
C ARG A 147 -17.88 29.62 -13.70
N LYS A 148 -17.31 30.58 -14.42
CA LYS A 148 -17.52 32.02 -14.20
C LYS A 148 -18.19 32.63 -15.42
N LEU A 149 -19.06 33.62 -15.21
CA LEU A 149 -19.71 34.31 -16.33
C LEU A 149 -18.65 34.98 -17.21
N LYS A 150 -18.77 34.81 -18.53
CA LYS A 150 -17.90 35.43 -19.53
C LYS A 150 -17.82 36.95 -19.34
N PRO A 151 -16.64 37.59 -19.46
CA PRO A 151 -16.49 39.03 -19.30
C PRO A 151 -17.46 39.86 -20.17
N GLU A 152 -17.73 39.40 -21.39
CA GLU A 152 -18.67 39.98 -22.36
C GLU A 152 -20.15 40.03 -21.91
N LEU A 153 -20.49 39.27 -20.87
CA LEU A 153 -21.83 39.17 -20.31
C LEU A 153 -21.94 39.81 -18.91
N LEU A 154 -20.82 40.26 -18.32
CA LEU A 154 -20.83 41.02 -17.07
C LEU A 154 -21.63 42.32 -17.25
N GLY A 155 -22.56 42.58 -16.33
CA GLY A 155 -23.45 43.75 -16.39
C GLY A 155 -24.70 43.60 -17.27
N ARG A 156 -24.86 42.50 -18.03
CA ARG A 156 -26.12 42.26 -18.76
C ARG A 156 -27.27 41.91 -17.82
N PRO A 157 -28.53 42.26 -18.17
CA PRO A 157 -29.70 41.86 -17.38
C PRO A 157 -29.80 40.33 -17.22
N GLY A 158 -30.06 39.86 -15.99
CA GLY A 158 -30.15 38.41 -15.71
C GLY A 158 -31.21 37.66 -16.55
N LYS A 159 -32.25 38.36 -17.03
CA LYS A 159 -33.24 37.80 -17.97
C LYS A 159 -32.63 37.46 -19.34
N GLU A 160 -31.71 38.28 -19.84
CA GLU A 160 -30.99 38.01 -21.10
C GLU A 160 -30.03 36.85 -20.93
N ILE A 161 -29.25 36.83 -19.84
CA ILE A 161 -28.32 35.73 -19.53
C ILE A 161 -29.09 34.40 -19.41
N ALA A 162 -30.26 34.40 -18.74
CA ALA A 162 -31.13 33.22 -18.65
C ALA A 162 -31.82 32.83 -19.98
N ALA A 163 -31.94 33.75 -20.94
CA ALA A 163 -32.41 33.43 -22.30
C ALA A 163 -31.26 32.83 -23.14
N LEU A 164 -30.07 33.42 -23.11
CA LEU A 164 -28.84 32.90 -23.72
C LEU A 164 -28.53 31.48 -23.23
N ARG A 165 -28.59 31.25 -21.90
CA ARG A 165 -28.41 29.92 -21.29
C ARG A 165 -29.38 28.87 -21.86
N ARG A 166 -30.66 29.23 -22.02
CA ARG A 166 -31.68 28.33 -22.59
C ARG A 166 -31.55 28.11 -24.09
N GLN A 167 -31.00 29.06 -24.83
CA GLN A 167 -30.84 28.96 -26.29
C GLN A 167 -29.52 28.27 -26.70
N ARG A 168 -28.44 28.43 -25.93
CA ARG A 168 -27.08 28.06 -26.33
C ARG A 168 -26.30 27.24 -25.29
N GLY A 169 -26.90 26.91 -24.15
CA GLY A 169 -26.27 26.14 -23.07
C GLY A 169 -25.35 26.98 -22.18
N ASP A 170 -24.73 26.32 -21.19
CA ASP A 170 -23.88 26.96 -20.18
C ASP A 170 -22.54 27.44 -20.79
N ASP A 171 -21.93 26.66 -21.67
CA ASP A 171 -20.66 26.98 -22.35
C ASP A 171 -20.71 28.28 -23.17
N ALA A 172 -21.91 28.70 -23.59
CA ALA A 172 -22.12 29.97 -24.28
C ALA A 172 -22.07 31.18 -23.33
N ILE A 173 -22.30 30.97 -22.03
CA ILE A 173 -22.35 32.05 -21.03
C ILE A 173 -21.23 32.00 -19.99
N THR A 174 -20.61 30.85 -19.75
CA THR A 174 -19.51 30.71 -18.77
C THR A 174 -18.19 30.31 -19.41
N ASP A 175 -17.10 30.84 -18.87
CA ASP A 175 -15.76 30.30 -19.01
C ASP A 175 -15.51 29.28 -17.90
N GLU A 176 -14.96 28.13 -18.27
CA GLU A 176 -14.46 27.14 -17.34
C GLU A 176 -12.99 27.41 -17.02
N SER A 177 -12.65 27.48 -15.74
CA SER A 177 -11.27 27.48 -15.27
C SER A 177 -11.05 26.26 -14.39
N CYS A 178 -10.15 25.38 -14.80
CA CYS A 178 -9.63 24.31 -13.95
C CYS A 178 -8.61 24.87 -12.95
N THR A 179 -8.48 24.22 -11.79
CA THR A 179 -7.40 24.49 -10.84
C THR A 179 -6.91 23.19 -10.21
N THR A 180 -5.60 22.94 -10.28
CA THR A 180 -4.95 21.75 -9.73
C THR A 180 -4.98 21.78 -8.20
N GLU A 181 -5.91 21.06 -7.59
CA GLU A 181 -6.05 20.99 -6.14
C GLU A 181 -5.01 20.06 -5.51
N LEU A 182 -4.79 18.91 -6.14
CA LEU A 182 -3.89 17.87 -5.64
C LEU A 182 -3.33 17.06 -6.80
N ILE A 183 -2.05 16.70 -6.72
CA ILE A 183 -1.45 15.66 -7.55
C ILE A 183 -0.93 14.55 -6.64
N TYR A 184 -1.16 13.30 -7.03
CA TYR A 184 -0.49 12.13 -6.48
C TYR A 184 0.41 11.54 -7.56
N SER A 185 1.72 11.44 -7.30
CA SER A 185 2.68 10.93 -8.29
C SER A 185 2.48 9.44 -8.60
N GLY A 186 2.01 8.65 -7.62
CA GLY A 186 2.32 7.22 -7.57
C GLY A 186 3.82 7.01 -7.44
N ASP A 187 4.29 5.78 -7.62
CA ASP A 187 5.72 5.55 -7.81
C ASP A 187 6.14 6.05 -9.18
N THR A 188 7.33 6.62 -9.31
CA THR A 188 7.80 7.27 -10.54
C THR A 188 9.30 7.55 -10.50
N PRO A 189 10.02 7.46 -11.63
CA PRO A 189 11.27 8.20 -11.77
C PRO A 189 11.02 9.70 -11.58
N ILE A 190 12.07 10.48 -11.31
CA ILE A 190 11.94 11.93 -11.31
C ILE A 190 11.54 12.43 -12.72
N GLU A 191 10.48 13.24 -12.76
CA GLU A 191 9.91 13.80 -13.99
C GLU A 191 9.94 15.32 -13.91
N THR A 192 10.64 15.96 -14.85
CA THR A 192 10.89 17.43 -14.86
C THR A 192 10.25 18.13 -16.06
N ASP A 193 9.33 17.47 -16.76
CA ASP A 193 8.58 18.02 -17.90
C ASP A 193 7.45 18.99 -17.52
N GLY A 194 7.35 19.35 -16.23
CA GLY A 194 6.36 20.30 -15.71
C GLY A 194 4.98 19.72 -15.43
N ARG A 195 4.78 18.40 -15.57
CA ARG A 195 3.51 17.70 -15.27
C ARG A 195 2.97 17.92 -13.85
N TYR A 196 3.82 18.34 -12.90
CA TYR A 196 3.47 18.57 -11.50
C TYR A 196 3.31 20.06 -11.14
N ASN A 197 3.41 20.96 -12.11
CA ASN A 197 3.33 22.40 -11.90
C ASN A 197 1.95 22.86 -11.39
N ASP A 198 1.94 23.99 -10.68
CA ASP A 198 0.75 24.69 -10.18
C ASP A 198 -0.14 23.89 -9.20
N ALA A 199 0.31 22.72 -8.75
CA ALA A 199 -0.39 21.90 -7.76
C ALA A 199 -0.40 22.56 -6.38
N LYS A 200 -1.59 22.81 -5.82
CA LYS A 200 -1.69 23.32 -4.43
C LYS A 200 -1.15 22.32 -3.41
N ILE A 201 -1.30 21.02 -3.67
CA ILE A 201 -0.69 19.93 -2.90
C ILE A 201 -0.08 18.92 -3.89
N LEU A 202 1.20 18.62 -3.74
CA LEU A 202 1.83 17.47 -4.39
C LEU A 202 2.09 16.38 -3.34
N ILE A 203 1.55 15.19 -3.54
CA ILE A 203 1.98 13.96 -2.86
C ILE A 203 2.98 13.27 -3.80
N HIS A 204 4.24 13.15 -3.38
CA HIS A 204 5.31 12.57 -4.19
C HIS A 204 6.06 11.44 -3.46
N GLU A 205 6.45 10.41 -4.21
CA GLU A 205 7.37 9.38 -3.73
C GLU A 205 8.81 9.93 -3.56
N ALA A 206 9.54 9.45 -2.55
CA ALA A 206 10.95 9.75 -2.35
C ALA A 206 11.66 8.50 -1.83
N THR A 207 11.66 7.44 -2.65
CA THR A 207 12.16 6.11 -2.26
C THR A 207 13.60 6.12 -1.76
N PHE A 208 14.42 7.03 -2.31
CA PHE A 208 15.82 7.22 -1.94
C PHE A 208 16.09 8.65 -1.41
N LEU A 209 17.11 8.82 -0.57
CA LEU A 209 17.43 10.15 -0.04
C LEU A 209 18.35 10.94 -0.99
N SER A 210 19.17 10.25 -1.78
CA SER A 210 20.11 10.85 -2.73
C SER A 210 20.08 10.15 -4.09
N ARG A 211 20.28 10.88 -5.19
CA ARG A 211 20.31 10.31 -6.55
C ARG A 211 21.44 9.29 -6.76
N GLU A 212 22.51 9.37 -5.99
CA GLU A 212 23.64 8.42 -6.03
C GLU A 212 23.23 7.01 -5.56
N GLU A 213 22.06 6.89 -4.91
CA GLU A 213 21.46 5.62 -4.48
C GLU A 213 20.53 5.00 -5.54
N LEU A 214 20.21 5.73 -6.63
CA LEU A 214 19.47 5.20 -7.76
C LEU A 214 20.37 4.25 -8.57
N ALA A 215 19.95 2.99 -8.72
CA ALA A 215 20.72 1.99 -9.46
C ALA A 215 20.80 2.35 -10.96
N PRO A 216 21.98 2.64 -11.55
CA PRO A 216 22.05 3.22 -12.89
C PRO A 216 21.71 2.25 -14.05
N GLU A 217 21.83 0.93 -13.84
CA GLU A 217 22.00 -0.02 -14.96
C GLU A 217 20.90 -1.10 -15.12
N ASN A 218 19.88 -1.16 -14.25
CA ASN A 218 18.85 -2.20 -14.35
C ASN A 218 17.58 -1.70 -15.06
N THR A 219 17.61 -1.70 -16.40
CA THR A 219 16.47 -1.32 -17.28
C THR A 219 15.19 -2.14 -17.05
N HIS A 220 15.30 -3.33 -16.46
CA HIS A 220 14.18 -4.23 -16.14
C HIS A 220 13.57 -4.02 -14.75
N ARG A 221 14.08 -3.08 -13.95
CA ARG A 221 13.49 -2.74 -12.64
C ARG A 221 12.57 -1.53 -12.75
N ASN A 222 11.53 -1.53 -11.93
CA ASN A 222 10.66 -0.39 -11.77
C ASN A 222 11.46 0.81 -11.24
N LYS A 223 11.07 2.01 -11.68
CA LYS A 223 11.84 3.24 -11.46
C LYS A 223 11.23 4.10 -10.37
N HIS A 224 12.10 4.70 -9.56
CA HIS A 224 11.74 5.52 -8.40
C HIS A 224 12.48 6.86 -8.38
N SER A 225 12.10 7.73 -7.46
CA SER A 225 12.64 9.06 -7.26
C SER A 225 13.58 9.14 -6.04
N SER A 226 14.47 10.14 -6.07
CA SER A 226 15.31 10.52 -4.94
C SER A 226 14.91 11.89 -4.40
N LEU A 227 15.00 12.06 -3.07
CA LEU A 227 14.52 13.23 -2.35
C LEU A 227 15.18 14.55 -2.81
N ASP A 228 16.49 14.51 -3.06
CA ASP A 228 17.28 15.63 -3.60
C ASP A 228 16.73 16.15 -4.95
N ALA A 229 16.38 15.24 -5.84
CA ALA A 229 15.84 15.54 -7.17
C ALA A 229 14.36 15.98 -7.10
N VAL A 230 13.58 15.40 -6.18
CA VAL A 230 12.19 15.82 -5.92
C VAL A 230 12.15 17.24 -5.36
N ILE A 231 12.99 17.58 -4.38
CA ILE A 231 13.04 18.93 -3.79
C ILE A 231 13.54 19.95 -4.81
N GLU A 232 14.49 19.59 -5.68
CA GLU A 232 14.96 20.47 -6.77
C GLU A 232 13.85 20.74 -7.80
N MET A 233 13.12 19.71 -8.23
CA MET A 233 11.93 19.85 -9.09
C MET A 233 10.86 20.72 -8.42
N VAL A 234 10.56 20.48 -7.14
CA VAL A 234 9.56 21.25 -6.38
C VAL A 234 9.96 22.72 -6.23
N ALA A 235 11.25 23.03 -6.04
CA ALA A 235 11.75 24.40 -5.96
C ALA A 235 11.75 25.13 -7.33
N ALA A 236 11.85 24.39 -8.44
CA ALA A 236 11.67 24.91 -9.79
C ALA A 236 10.18 25.04 -10.21
N SER A 237 9.27 24.46 -9.45
CA SER A 237 7.83 24.38 -9.74
C SER A 237 6.98 25.25 -8.82
N ASN A 238 5.79 25.61 -9.28
CA ASN A 238 4.85 26.44 -8.53
C ASN A 238 3.95 25.60 -7.60
N ILE A 239 4.53 24.92 -6.61
CA ILE A 239 3.81 23.99 -5.73
C ILE A 239 3.43 24.65 -4.40
N GLY A 240 2.20 24.46 -3.93
CA GLY A 240 1.70 25.10 -2.70
C GLY A 240 2.16 24.44 -1.39
N THR A 241 2.21 23.10 -1.38
CA THR A 241 2.57 22.24 -0.23
C THR A 241 3.04 20.87 -0.76
N LEU A 242 4.09 20.32 -0.16
CA LEU A 242 4.64 19.00 -0.50
C LEU A 242 4.29 17.97 0.57
N VAL A 243 3.93 16.74 0.18
CA VAL A 243 3.73 15.59 1.05
C VAL A 243 4.59 14.44 0.52
N LEU A 244 5.62 14.08 1.26
CA LEU A 244 6.56 13.01 0.92
C LEU A 244 6.13 11.68 1.53
N GLY A 245 6.41 10.61 0.82
CA GLY A 245 6.27 9.26 1.34
C GLY A 245 7.06 8.28 0.49
N HIS A 246 6.67 7.01 0.53
CA HIS A 246 7.34 5.91 -0.15
C HIS A 246 8.82 5.74 0.24
N PHE A 247 9.25 6.24 1.41
CA PHE A 247 10.63 6.07 1.83
C PHE A 247 10.97 4.58 2.02
N SER A 248 12.18 4.19 1.62
CA SER A 248 12.72 2.87 1.93
C SER A 248 12.84 2.67 3.45
N SER A 249 12.45 1.49 3.94
CA SER A 249 12.54 1.11 5.36
C SER A 249 13.97 1.04 5.92
N ARG A 250 14.99 1.33 5.10
CA ARG A 250 16.40 1.39 5.50
C ARG A 250 16.80 2.71 6.18
N TYR A 251 15.98 3.75 6.08
CA TYR A 251 16.22 5.04 6.72
C TYR A 251 15.43 5.18 8.01
N SER A 252 16.05 5.77 9.04
CA SER A 252 15.35 6.21 10.24
C SER A 252 14.57 7.51 10.00
N ASP A 253 13.57 7.79 10.85
CA ASP A 253 12.86 9.08 10.89
C ASP A 253 13.83 10.27 10.89
N GLN A 254 14.91 10.18 11.69
CA GLN A 254 15.92 11.22 11.80
C GLN A 254 16.67 11.44 10.49
N GLN A 255 17.10 10.37 9.80
CA GLN A 255 17.78 10.49 8.51
C GLN A 255 16.89 11.11 7.43
N ILE A 256 15.59 10.81 7.47
CA ILE A 256 14.58 11.41 6.58
C ILE A 256 14.43 12.90 6.87
N ASP A 257 14.26 13.30 8.14
CA ASP A 257 14.13 14.70 8.54
C ASP A 257 15.39 15.52 8.23
N GLU A 258 16.57 15.02 8.60
CA GLU A 258 17.87 15.66 8.29
C GLU A 258 18.11 15.83 6.79
N ALA A 259 17.64 14.88 5.97
CA ALA A 259 17.72 14.99 4.51
C ALA A 259 16.71 16.02 3.98
N ILE A 260 15.46 16.02 4.45
CA ILE A 260 14.46 17.03 4.05
C ILE A 260 14.97 18.43 4.39
N ASP A 261 15.47 18.66 5.60
CA ASP A 261 15.97 19.96 6.04
C ASP A 261 17.18 20.42 5.22
N ARG A 262 18.15 19.53 4.98
CA ARG A 262 19.34 19.83 4.17
C ARG A 262 18.99 20.20 2.72
N GLU A 263 18.15 19.41 2.07
CA GLU A 263 17.77 19.65 0.67
C GLU A 263 16.86 20.88 0.54
N ALA A 264 15.92 21.09 1.47
CA ALA A 264 15.08 22.28 1.50
C ALA A 264 15.91 23.56 1.70
N GLN A 265 16.93 23.52 2.57
CA GLN A 265 17.90 24.62 2.72
C GLN A 265 18.72 24.83 1.45
N ARG A 266 19.25 23.76 0.82
CA ARG A 266 20.01 23.84 -0.45
C ARG A 266 19.21 24.54 -1.55
N CYS A 267 17.92 24.23 -1.67
CA CYS A 267 17.04 24.80 -2.69
C CYS A 267 16.29 26.07 -2.24
N ASN A 268 16.53 26.57 -1.02
CA ASN A 268 15.79 27.70 -0.41
C ASN A 268 14.26 27.51 -0.47
N LEU A 269 13.79 26.28 -0.25
CA LEU A 269 12.39 25.90 -0.37
C LEU A 269 11.61 26.30 0.90
N THR A 270 10.61 27.17 0.74
CA THR A 270 9.86 27.80 1.85
C THR A 270 8.41 27.33 1.99
N ILE A 271 8.01 26.32 1.21
CA ILE A 271 6.65 25.76 1.26
C ILE A 271 6.53 24.75 2.42
N PRO A 272 5.33 24.46 2.93
CA PRO A 272 5.14 23.40 3.91
C PRO A 272 5.51 22.04 3.31
N ILE A 273 6.33 21.28 4.04
CA ILE A 273 6.67 19.89 3.71
C ILE A 273 6.10 18.99 4.81
N HIS A 274 5.33 17.98 4.40
CA HIS A 274 4.91 16.87 5.24
C HIS A 274 5.62 15.58 4.79
N ARG A 275 5.71 14.59 5.68
CA ARG A 275 6.30 13.28 5.39
C ARG A 275 5.58 12.17 6.14
N LEU A 276 5.49 11.01 5.50
CA LEU A 276 5.05 9.75 6.09
C LEU A 276 6.29 8.89 6.34
N TYR A 277 6.56 8.52 7.59
CA TYR A 277 7.71 7.68 7.93
C TYR A 277 7.43 6.20 7.66
N PRO A 278 8.47 5.42 7.29
CA PRO A 278 8.40 3.96 7.22
C PRO A 278 7.76 3.32 8.45
N GLY A 279 6.85 2.36 8.23
CA GLY A 279 6.21 1.60 9.29
C GLY A 279 5.11 2.32 10.08
N LYS A 280 4.82 3.61 9.81
CA LYS A 280 3.99 4.46 10.67
C LYS A 280 2.77 5.02 9.94
N PRO A 281 1.53 4.78 10.42
CA PRO A 281 0.36 5.46 9.88
C PRO A 281 0.39 6.94 10.23
N TRP A 282 -0.07 7.77 9.31
CA TRP A 282 -0.04 9.22 9.40
C TRP A 282 -1.42 9.81 9.11
N SER A 283 -1.78 10.88 9.82
CA SER A 283 -2.98 11.66 9.51
C SER A 283 -2.79 13.11 9.88
N SER A 284 -3.06 14.02 8.95
CA SER A 284 -2.94 15.47 9.18
C SER A 284 -4.01 16.26 8.46
N LYS A 285 -4.27 17.47 8.95
CA LYS A 285 -4.99 18.53 8.23
C LYS A 285 -3.96 19.34 7.44
N VAL A 286 -3.83 19.04 6.16
CA VAL A 286 -2.93 19.74 5.25
C VAL A 286 -3.58 21.05 4.82
N VAL A 287 -2.88 22.17 5.07
CA VAL A 287 -3.34 23.50 4.68
C VAL A 287 -3.10 23.67 3.18
N VAL A 288 -4.20 23.75 2.43
CA VAL A 288 -4.18 24.03 0.99
C VAL A 288 -3.72 25.48 0.79
N ARG A 289 -2.46 25.68 0.41
CA ARG A 289 -1.94 26.97 -0.04
C ARG A 289 -2.14 27.12 -1.54
N SER A 290 -2.48 28.33 -1.97
CA SER A 290 -2.41 28.67 -3.39
C SER A 290 -0.96 28.51 -3.86
N ALA A 291 -0.76 27.94 -5.05
CA ALA A 291 0.47 28.08 -5.80
C ALA A 291 0.84 29.58 -5.88
N ASN A 292 2.10 29.93 -5.64
CA ASN A 292 2.56 31.31 -5.54
C ASN A 292 2.42 32.04 -6.89
N ALA A 293 1.63 33.11 -6.93
CA ALA A 293 1.43 33.92 -8.13
C ALA A 293 2.63 34.82 -8.51
N THR A 294 3.83 34.55 -7.99
CA THR A 294 5.04 35.39 -8.14
C THR A 294 5.93 35.04 -9.33
N GLN A 295 5.51 34.12 -10.22
CA GLN A 295 6.05 34.04 -11.57
C GLN A 295 4.91 34.15 -12.59
N GLY A 296 4.89 35.27 -13.33
CA GLY A 296 3.78 35.65 -14.19
C GLY A 296 3.71 34.83 -15.47
N LYS A 297 2.94 33.73 -15.44
CA LYS A 297 2.28 33.16 -16.62
C LYS A 297 0.82 32.89 -16.28
N SER A 298 -0.08 33.32 -17.16
CA SER A 298 -1.49 32.93 -17.07
C SER A 298 -1.62 31.41 -17.18
N PRO A 299 -2.55 30.77 -16.45
CA PRO A 299 -2.79 29.34 -16.61
C PRO A 299 -3.11 29.04 -18.09
N PRO A 300 -2.59 27.94 -18.65
CA PRO A 300 -2.84 27.60 -20.04
C PRO A 300 -4.35 27.39 -20.24
N PRO A 301 -4.94 27.87 -21.37
CA PRO A 301 -6.31 27.51 -21.70
C PRO A 301 -6.39 26.00 -21.85
N CYS A 302 -7.39 25.39 -21.20
CA CYS A 302 -7.60 23.94 -21.27
C CYS A 302 -7.69 23.52 -22.75
N SER A 303 -6.74 22.69 -23.19
CA SER A 303 -6.64 22.30 -24.59
C SER A 303 -7.84 21.44 -24.96
N ARG A 304 -8.79 22.04 -25.68
CA ARG A 304 -9.91 21.33 -26.28
C ARG A 304 -9.37 20.35 -27.32
N SER A 305 -9.15 19.10 -26.91
CA SER A 305 -9.31 17.99 -27.84
C SER A 305 -10.73 18.08 -28.41
N GLU A 306 -10.86 17.94 -29.72
CA GLU A 306 -12.13 18.15 -30.40
C GLU A 306 -13.19 17.20 -29.83
N GLN A 307 -14.28 17.78 -29.30
CA GLN A 307 -15.41 17.04 -28.76
C GLN A 307 -16.10 16.25 -29.88
N ARG A 308 -15.66 15.02 -30.13
CA ARG A 308 -16.50 14.03 -30.81
C ARG A 308 -17.63 13.63 -29.85
N PRO A 309 -18.88 13.56 -30.33
CA PRO A 309 -20.03 13.34 -29.45
C PRO A 309 -19.95 11.99 -28.76
N LEU A 310 -20.46 11.94 -27.52
CA LEU A 310 -20.62 10.74 -26.71
C LEU A 310 -21.33 9.64 -27.51
N LEU A 311 -20.56 8.65 -27.98
CA LEU A 311 -21.11 7.41 -28.49
C LEU A 311 -21.67 6.62 -27.31
N LEU A 312 -22.99 6.62 -27.20
CA LEU A 312 -23.75 5.65 -26.41
C LEU A 312 -23.24 4.25 -26.75
N ILE A 313 -22.60 3.59 -25.78
CA ILE A 313 -22.20 2.19 -25.89
C ILE A 313 -23.49 1.37 -26.08
N PRO A 314 -23.70 0.71 -27.24
CA PRO A 314 -24.89 -0.11 -27.42
C PRO A 314 -24.83 -1.29 -26.46
N SER A 315 -25.95 -1.56 -25.78
CA SER A 315 -26.05 -2.65 -24.81
C SER A 315 -25.77 -3.99 -25.47
N ILE A 316 -24.59 -4.59 -25.21
CA ILE A 316 -24.25 -5.92 -25.69
C ILE A 316 -25.12 -6.94 -24.94
N LYS A 317 -26.22 -7.35 -25.58
CA LYS A 317 -27.01 -8.50 -25.16
C LYS A 317 -26.22 -9.77 -25.47
N ILE A 318 -25.57 -10.34 -24.46
CA ILE A 318 -25.03 -11.70 -24.52
C ILE A 318 -26.23 -12.65 -24.53
N LEU A 319 -26.54 -13.22 -25.69
CA LEU A 319 -27.51 -14.30 -25.83
C LEU A 319 -26.84 -15.65 -25.51
N PRO A 320 -27.46 -16.52 -24.71
CA PRO A 320 -26.93 -17.85 -24.47
C PRO A 320 -27.29 -18.79 -25.62
N ARG A 321 -26.29 -19.49 -26.17
CA ARG A 321 -26.50 -20.79 -26.84
C ARG A 321 -25.40 -21.78 -26.45
N PRO A 322 -25.74 -23.06 -26.21
CA PRO A 322 -24.79 -24.12 -25.91
C PRO A 322 -24.23 -24.75 -27.21
N GLU A 323 -23.47 -25.84 -27.01
CA GLU A 323 -22.99 -26.83 -27.99
C GLU A 323 -21.57 -26.62 -28.58
N SER A 324 -20.64 -27.35 -27.94
CA SER A 324 -19.58 -28.18 -28.54
C SER A 324 -18.98 -27.80 -29.91
N CYS A 325 -17.66 -27.56 -29.92
CA CYS A 325 -16.69 -28.53 -30.48
C CYS A 325 -15.22 -28.09 -30.29
N PHE A 326 -14.43 -28.88 -29.55
CA PHE A 326 -13.00 -29.05 -29.88
C PHE A 326 -12.93 -29.72 -31.28
N PRO A 327 -11.98 -29.39 -32.18
CA PRO A 327 -10.54 -29.53 -31.88
C PRO A 327 -9.58 -28.61 -32.68
N TRP A 328 -8.87 -27.67 -32.04
CA TRP A 328 -7.76 -26.94 -32.72
C TRP A 328 -6.53 -26.64 -31.83
N ILE A 329 -6.26 -27.49 -30.83
CA ILE A 329 -5.01 -27.46 -30.03
C ILE A 329 -4.37 -28.86 -29.98
N VAL A 330 -4.04 -29.42 -31.15
CA VAL A 330 -3.05 -30.51 -31.28
C VAL A 330 -2.21 -30.30 -32.54
N SER A 331 -1.38 -29.26 -32.56
CA SER A 331 -0.17 -29.21 -33.41
C SER A 331 0.73 -28.03 -33.02
N TYR A 332 1.41 -28.09 -31.86
CA TYR A 332 2.71 -27.40 -31.64
C TYR A 332 3.45 -27.80 -30.33
N ILE A 333 3.36 -29.05 -29.88
CA ILE A 333 4.21 -29.58 -28.78
C ILE A 333 4.91 -30.90 -29.19
N PRO A 334 5.91 -30.84 -30.11
CA PRO A 334 7.03 -31.78 -30.02
C PRO A 334 8.42 -31.12 -29.97
N SER A 335 8.54 -29.79 -30.06
CA SER A 335 9.82 -29.09 -30.24
C SER A 335 10.46 -28.49 -28.97
N GLN A 336 9.75 -28.44 -27.83
CA GLN A 336 10.29 -27.89 -26.57
C GLN A 336 10.78 -28.95 -25.55
N ILE A 337 10.38 -30.21 -25.68
CA ILE A 337 10.85 -31.29 -24.78
C ILE A 337 12.32 -31.67 -25.07
N PHE A 338 12.79 -31.51 -26.31
CA PHE A 338 14.17 -31.82 -26.69
C PHE A 338 15.23 -30.79 -26.24
N ILE A 339 14.81 -29.57 -25.88
CA ILE A 339 15.74 -28.53 -25.38
C ILE A 339 16.05 -28.78 -23.89
N LEU A 340 15.06 -29.23 -23.11
CA LEU A 340 15.22 -29.62 -21.70
C LEU A 340 16.06 -30.90 -21.48
N ILE A 341 16.24 -31.73 -22.51
CA ILE A 341 17.08 -32.94 -22.45
C ILE A 341 18.55 -32.65 -22.83
N LYS A 342 18.85 -31.49 -23.43
CA LYS A 342 20.20 -31.15 -23.93
C LYS A 342 20.96 -30.13 -23.09
N ALA A 343 20.36 -29.60 -22.02
CA ALA A 343 20.97 -28.60 -21.13
C ALA A 343 21.48 -29.17 -19.78
N THR A 344 21.35 -30.49 -19.55
CA THR A 344 21.75 -31.14 -18.29
C THR A 344 23.14 -31.77 -18.40
N ASN A 345 24.17 -30.95 -18.62
CA ASN A 345 25.55 -31.43 -18.54
C ASN A 345 26.56 -30.35 -18.08
N GLN A 346 26.26 -29.73 -16.93
CA GLN A 346 27.24 -29.11 -16.04
C GLN A 346 26.60 -28.88 -14.65
N VAL A 347 27.34 -29.20 -13.58
CA VAL A 347 27.00 -28.96 -12.16
C VAL A 347 25.81 -29.77 -11.57
N ILE A 348 25.95 -31.10 -11.51
CA ILE A 348 25.52 -31.88 -10.32
C ILE A 348 26.58 -32.95 -10.01
N GLU A 349 27.60 -32.58 -9.23
CA GLU A 349 28.31 -33.55 -8.40
C GLU A 349 27.92 -33.32 -6.93
N ARG A 350 27.83 -34.42 -6.17
CA ARG A 350 27.57 -34.48 -4.71
C ARG A 350 26.13 -34.23 -4.21
N LEU A 351 25.21 -35.11 -4.59
CA LEU A 351 24.21 -35.62 -3.65
C LEU A 351 24.19 -37.15 -3.70
N ARG A 352 24.82 -37.80 -2.71
CA ARG A 352 24.70 -39.26 -2.50
C ARG A 352 23.41 -39.55 -1.75
N LEU A 353 22.36 -39.90 -2.48
CA LEU A 353 21.17 -40.54 -1.92
C LEU A 353 21.38 -42.08 -1.93
N PRO A 354 20.89 -42.81 -0.90
CA PRO A 354 21.04 -44.26 -0.82
C PRO A 354 20.14 -45.00 -1.83
N GLU A 355 20.45 -46.28 -2.07
CA GLU A 355 19.86 -47.11 -3.11
C GLU A 355 18.34 -47.32 -2.95
N LEU A 356 17.65 -47.38 -4.10
CA LEU A 356 16.22 -47.70 -4.19
C LEU A 356 16.01 -49.22 -4.09
N ALA A 357 15.31 -49.67 -3.06
CA ALA A 357 14.78 -51.04 -2.99
C ALA A 357 13.54 -51.20 -3.89
N LEU A 358 13.44 -52.34 -4.57
CA LEU A 358 12.38 -52.66 -5.52
C LEU A 358 11.22 -53.45 -4.89
N PHE A 359 9.99 -53.00 -5.18
CA PHE A 359 8.70 -53.73 -5.21
C PHE A 359 8.04 -54.33 -3.95
N SER A 360 6.69 -54.24 -3.99
CA SER A 360 5.66 -54.91 -3.16
C SER A 360 5.69 -54.63 -1.63
N ASP A 361 4.56 -54.42 -0.95
CA ASP A 361 3.22 -54.96 -1.23
C ASP A 361 2.05 -54.02 -0.88
N ARG A 362 0.83 -54.42 -1.29
CA ARG A 362 -0.43 -53.72 -0.94
C ARG A 362 -0.81 -53.94 0.53
N LEU A 363 -1.35 -52.91 1.19
CA LEU A 363 -2.59 -52.93 2.01
C LEU A 363 -2.68 -51.70 2.94
N VAL A 364 -3.69 -50.85 2.73
CA VAL A 364 -4.19 -49.91 3.76
C VAL A 364 -5.71 -50.08 3.82
N ASP A 365 -6.19 -50.71 4.89
CA ASP A 365 -7.62 -50.86 5.19
C ASP A 365 -8.12 -49.61 5.93
N THR A 366 -9.03 -48.87 5.30
CA THR A 366 -9.58 -47.62 5.84
C THR A 366 -10.83 -47.88 6.69
N LYS A 367 -10.71 -48.51 7.86
CA LYS A 367 -11.81 -48.66 8.85
C LYS A 367 -11.34 -48.95 10.29
N ARG A 368 -11.06 -47.89 11.08
CA ARG A 368 -11.41 -47.72 12.54
C ARG A 368 -10.55 -46.65 13.25
N GLY A 369 -11.21 -45.85 14.11
CA GLY A 369 -10.74 -45.56 15.47
C GLY A 369 -9.64 -44.51 15.72
N ILE A 370 -10.04 -43.37 16.29
CA ILE A 370 -9.19 -42.28 16.83
C ILE A 370 -8.25 -42.74 17.97
N MET A 371 -6.96 -42.34 17.96
CA MET A 371 -6.24 -41.81 19.14
C MET A 371 -4.85 -41.20 18.83
N ARG A 372 -4.38 -40.30 19.72
CA ARG A 372 -3.02 -39.70 19.85
C ARG A 372 -2.64 -39.75 21.35
N PRO A 373 -1.41 -39.42 21.78
CA PRO A 373 -0.08 -39.84 21.31
C PRO A 373 0.81 -40.37 22.47
N ARG A 374 2.05 -40.82 22.14
CA ARG A 374 3.23 -41.17 22.99
C ARG A 374 3.58 -42.66 23.04
N ILE A 375 4.71 -43.03 22.44
CA ILE A 375 5.89 -43.72 23.00
C ILE A 375 6.85 -43.92 21.82
N GLU A 376 7.86 -43.06 21.69
CA GLU A 376 9.13 -43.40 20.99
C GLU A 376 10.25 -42.42 21.36
N LEU A 377 10.40 -42.18 22.66
CA LEU A 377 11.48 -41.38 23.24
C LEU A 377 12.47 -42.32 23.95
N LEU A 378 12.96 -43.34 23.23
CA LEU A 378 13.74 -44.44 23.82
C LEU A 378 14.95 -44.94 22.98
N PHE A 379 15.35 -44.24 21.92
CA PHE A 379 16.62 -44.52 21.22
C PHE A 379 17.39 -43.25 20.85
N HIS A 380 18.00 -42.60 21.86
CA HIS A 380 19.15 -41.73 21.64
C HIS A 380 20.08 -41.70 22.87
N ARG A 381 21.04 -42.63 22.92
CA ARG A 381 22.21 -42.51 23.80
C ARG A 381 23.43 -43.19 23.16
N ARG A 382 24.50 -42.41 23.00
CA ARG A 382 25.85 -42.77 22.49
C ARG A 382 25.93 -43.23 21.02
N LEU A 383 26.51 -42.36 20.19
CA LEU A 383 27.93 -42.50 19.82
C LEU A 383 28.48 -41.17 19.29
N THR A 384 29.32 -40.52 20.08
CA THR A 384 30.18 -39.42 19.65
C THR A 384 31.40 -39.96 18.93
N ARG A 385 31.78 -39.36 17.79
CA ARG A 385 33.15 -39.40 17.29
C ARG A 385 33.50 -38.09 16.60
N GLU A 386 34.74 -37.66 16.73
CA GLU A 386 35.18 -36.30 16.43
C GLU A 386 35.27 -36.00 14.93
N GLY A 387 35.01 -34.74 14.60
CA GLY A 387 35.34 -34.11 13.32
C GLY A 387 35.52 -32.62 13.57
N GLY A 388 36.77 -32.15 13.62
CA GLY A 388 37.09 -30.77 13.92
C GLY A 388 37.25 -29.93 12.65
N GLU A 389 36.40 -28.93 12.48
CA GLU A 389 36.69 -27.76 11.64
C GLU A 389 36.36 -26.48 12.41
N GLN A 390 37.25 -25.49 12.35
CA GLN A 390 37.09 -24.23 13.07
C GLN A 390 36.14 -23.29 12.33
N MET A 391 34.97 -23.04 12.90
CA MET A 391 34.09 -21.96 12.43
C MET A 391 34.32 -20.70 13.28
N LYS A 392 35.01 -19.69 12.72
CA LYS A 392 35.14 -18.37 13.37
C LYS A 392 33.80 -17.65 13.34
N VAL A 393 33.06 -17.71 14.44
CA VAL A 393 31.89 -16.84 14.67
C VAL A 393 32.35 -15.56 15.36
N VAL A 394 32.18 -14.42 14.68
CA VAL A 394 32.35 -13.09 15.30
C VAL A 394 31.23 -12.91 16.32
N ARG A 395 31.59 -12.70 17.59
CA ARG A 395 30.62 -12.40 18.65
C ARG A 395 30.18 -10.94 18.53
N HIS A 396 28.89 -10.70 18.45
CA HIS A 396 28.30 -9.52 19.09
C HIS A 396 27.72 -9.95 20.44
N HIS A 397 28.03 -9.18 21.48
CA HIS A 397 27.39 -9.32 22.79
C HIS A 397 26.11 -8.49 22.75
N ASP A 398 24.97 -9.12 22.97
CA ASP A 398 23.76 -8.49 23.50
C ASP A 398 23.25 -9.36 24.65
N GLU A 399 22.94 -8.72 25.78
CA GLU A 399 22.52 -9.42 27.00
C GLU A 399 21.07 -9.90 26.87
N VAL A 400 20.89 -11.12 26.36
CA VAL A 400 19.58 -11.78 26.35
C VAL A 400 19.23 -12.25 27.76
N ALA A 401 18.37 -11.48 28.44
CA ALA A 401 17.74 -11.89 29.68
C ALA A 401 16.84 -13.13 29.45
N HIS A 402 17.38 -14.32 29.72
CA HIS A 402 16.63 -15.56 29.59
C HIS A 402 15.57 -15.71 30.70
N LEU A 403 14.30 -15.51 30.35
CA LEU A 403 13.18 -15.98 31.17
C LEU A 403 13.18 -17.51 31.23
N ILE A 404 13.62 -18.07 32.35
CA ILE A 404 13.59 -19.52 32.61
C ILE A 404 12.20 -19.91 33.16
N PRO A 405 11.38 -20.69 32.44
CA PRO A 405 10.11 -21.17 32.96
C PRO A 405 10.32 -22.32 33.94
N PHE A 406 10.40 -22.02 35.24
CA PHE A 406 10.38 -23.04 36.29
C PHE A 406 8.96 -23.62 36.44
N SER A 407 8.79 -24.88 36.04
CA SER A 407 7.58 -25.66 36.31
C SER A 407 7.62 -26.24 37.73
N ILE A 408 7.02 -25.56 38.69
CA ILE A 408 6.89 -26.08 40.07
C ILE A 408 5.82 -27.17 40.10
N LYS A 409 6.24 -28.42 40.33
CA LYS A 409 5.35 -29.58 40.40
C LYS A 409 4.88 -29.82 41.84
N MET A 410 3.87 -29.08 42.27
CA MET A 410 3.20 -29.31 43.57
C MET A 410 2.56 -30.72 43.59
N HIS A 411 2.85 -31.51 44.62
CA HIS A 411 2.03 -32.69 44.95
C HIS A 411 0.85 -32.25 45.80
N GLN A 412 -0.37 -32.37 45.26
CA GLN A 412 -1.58 -32.24 46.06
C GLN A 412 -2.01 -33.63 46.52
N SER A 413 -1.86 -33.91 47.81
CA SER A 413 -2.44 -35.09 48.45
C SER A 413 -3.95 -34.91 48.58
N ILE A 414 -4.72 -35.61 47.74
CA ILE A 414 -6.18 -35.68 47.87
C ILE A 414 -6.53 -36.88 48.76
N GLY A 415 -7.06 -36.60 49.94
CA GLY A 415 -7.83 -37.57 50.72
C GLY A 415 -9.32 -37.47 50.35
N HIS A 416 -9.95 -38.61 50.09
CA HIS A 416 -11.40 -38.80 50.17
C HIS A 416 -11.87 -38.62 51.65
N ASP A 417 -13.10 -38.28 52.04
CA ASP A 417 -14.38 -38.00 51.36
C ASP A 417 -15.30 -37.23 52.36
N LEU A 418 -16.60 -36.91 52.22
CA LEU A 418 -17.67 -37.24 51.25
C LEU A 418 -18.78 -36.14 51.33
N ARG A 419 -19.16 -35.47 50.21
CA ARG A 419 -20.48 -34.80 50.01
C ARG A 419 -20.62 -34.12 48.63
N GLN A 420 -21.84 -34.14 48.07
CA GLN A 420 -22.16 -33.64 46.73
C GLN A 420 -22.60 -32.17 46.71
N LEU A 421 -22.29 -31.46 45.60
CA LEU A 421 -23.16 -30.58 44.80
C LEU A 421 -22.36 -29.47 44.09
N ARG A 422 -22.70 -29.17 42.82
CA ARG A 422 -22.83 -27.79 42.28
C ARG A 422 -23.37 -27.74 40.85
N THR A 423 -24.17 -26.72 40.60
CA THR A 423 -24.52 -26.15 39.28
C THR A 423 -24.28 -24.64 39.30
N PHE A 424 -24.45 -23.99 38.15
CA PHE A 424 -24.49 -22.53 37.88
C PHE A 424 -23.19 -21.78 37.55
N GLN A 425 -23.41 -20.61 36.91
CA GLN A 425 -22.57 -19.98 35.90
C GLN A 425 -21.80 -18.72 36.38
N GLN A 426 -20.88 -18.29 35.51
CA GLN A 426 -20.59 -16.91 35.08
C GLN A 426 -19.56 -15.99 35.81
N THR A 427 -18.84 -15.25 34.93
CA THR A 427 -18.27 -13.87 35.04
C THR A 427 -16.96 -13.54 35.79
N ALA A 428 -15.92 -13.27 34.97
CA ALA A 428 -15.20 -11.98 34.78
C ALA A 428 -14.14 -11.40 35.76
N THR A 429 -12.99 -11.01 35.14
CA THR A 429 -11.98 -9.96 35.57
C THR A 429 -11.16 -10.25 36.84
N VAL A 430 -9.96 -9.68 37.11
CA VAL A 430 -9.45 -8.28 37.00
C VAL A 430 -7.93 -8.18 36.72
N THR A 431 -7.52 -7.00 36.22
CA THR A 431 -6.20 -6.36 36.01
C THR A 431 -5.11 -6.51 37.10
N GLY A 432 -3.83 -6.29 36.73
CA GLY A 432 -2.71 -6.03 37.65
C GLY A 432 -1.85 -4.84 37.21
N ILE A 433 -1.51 -3.95 38.15
CA ILE A 433 -0.74 -2.69 37.96
C ILE A 433 0.75 -2.94 38.19
N GLN A 434 1.64 -2.22 37.49
CA GLN A 434 3.05 -2.10 37.89
C GLN A 434 3.39 -0.65 38.25
N LYS A 435 4.08 -0.46 39.39
CA LYS A 435 4.47 0.84 39.95
C LYS A 435 5.98 0.83 40.20
N ILE A 436 6.64 1.91 39.81
CA ILE A 436 8.11 2.09 39.88
C ILE A 436 8.53 2.34 41.33
N PHE A 437 9.68 1.79 41.73
CA PHE A 437 10.48 2.26 42.86
C PHE A 437 11.95 2.35 42.48
N ALA A 438 12.64 3.36 43.02
CA ALA A 438 14.05 3.65 42.78
C ALA A 438 14.91 3.24 43.99
N SER A 439 16.18 2.94 43.71
CA SER A 439 17.39 2.90 44.57
C SER A 439 17.30 2.37 46.03
N PRO A 440 18.20 1.44 46.43
CA PRO A 440 18.22 0.92 47.80
C PRO A 440 18.76 1.94 48.82
N ILE A 441 18.16 1.93 50.01
CA ILE A 441 18.66 2.63 51.21
C ILE A 441 19.52 1.64 52.02
N GLU A 442 20.66 2.10 52.52
CA GLU A 442 21.54 1.32 53.39
C GLU A 442 20.87 1.00 54.74
N LEU A 443 21.08 -0.23 55.23
CA LEU A 443 20.70 -0.64 56.58
C LEU A 443 21.95 -1.04 57.36
N THR A 444 22.42 -0.11 58.20
CA THR A 444 23.41 -0.38 59.24
C THR A 444 22.84 -1.31 60.30
N VAL A 445 23.63 -2.29 60.73
CA VAL A 445 23.33 -3.13 61.90
C VAL A 445 24.38 -2.83 62.96
N GLU A 446 23.97 -2.14 64.02
CA GLU A 446 24.81 -1.96 65.21
C GLU A 446 24.88 -3.27 66.01
N SER A 447 26.10 -3.61 66.44
CA SER A 447 26.37 -4.79 67.27
C SER A 447 26.65 -4.35 68.70
N ASP A 448 25.71 -4.57 69.61
CA ASP A 448 25.93 -4.34 71.03
C ASP A 448 26.36 -5.63 71.73
N SER A 449 27.59 -5.62 72.24
CA SER A 449 28.22 -6.72 72.96
C SER A 449 28.20 -6.47 74.46
N LEU A 450 27.63 -7.39 75.24
CA LEU A 450 27.87 -7.47 76.68
C LEU A 450 28.52 -8.82 77.00
N GLY A 451 29.82 -8.76 77.28
CA GLY A 451 30.51 -9.85 77.99
C GLY A 451 30.26 -9.78 79.49
N VAL A 452 30.54 -10.88 80.19
CA VAL A 452 31.63 -10.97 81.17
C VAL A 452 31.59 -12.38 81.78
N LEU A 453 32.71 -13.09 81.64
CA LEU A 453 33.16 -14.04 82.66
C LEU A 453 34.70 -14.11 82.61
N LYS A 454 35.32 -13.19 83.37
CA LYS A 454 36.76 -13.02 83.67
C LYS A 454 37.69 -12.60 82.54
#